data_AF-A0A1G1YN69-F1
#
_entry.id   AF-A0A1G1YN69-F1
#
_cell.length_a   1.000
_cell.length_b   1.000
_cell.length_c   1.000
_cell.angle_alpha   90.00
_cell.angle_beta   90.00
_cell.angle_gamma   90.00
#
_symmetry.space_group_name_H-M   'P 1'
#
loop_
_entity.id
_entity.type
_entity.pdbx_description
1 polymer ?
#
loop_
_entity_poly.entity_id
_entity_poly.type
_entity_poly.pdbx_seq_one_letter_code
_entity_poly.pdbx_strand_id
1 'polypeptide(L)'
;MPRVSVQIVTWNSERYIFDCLESLLSQTFTDFSLMVVDNNSTDDTVEFIRQNYPSASVLQNFKNAGFTKAHNQGLLLAKSEYILVMNPDVVLTPEFLANLVGFADNHPAGGSFGGKILKMTTEAIDNDDQGGLRQVVKSNIIDSTGLQIFKSRRVVDRAEGQKDLGQYERFEQVFGISGACVLYRKTALNEVMIRQEYFDNNFFAYKEDIDLAWRLRLYGFENWYQPEAVCYHRRNFAAYADGSLAKIKASRRAVSRLLRFYSFKNHHLTLVKNEQWFNVFLALPWLLVRELQVVFYSLIFEPFQWRSLMLFFAQLPDTLTKRRIIMAHKKVGPQDIRKWFK
;
A
#
# COMPACT_ATOMS: atom_id res chain seq x y z
N MET A 1 -10.65 24.57 5.20
CA MET A 1 -9.78 23.40 5.43
C MET A 1 -9.56 22.74 4.09
N PRO A 2 -8.33 22.31 3.75
CA PRO A 2 -8.06 21.73 2.43
C PRO A 2 -8.89 20.49 2.14
N ARG A 3 -9.38 20.32 0.90
CA ARG A 3 -10.18 19.15 0.51
C ARG A 3 -9.40 17.83 0.56
N VAL A 4 -8.09 17.87 0.29
CA VAL A 4 -7.22 16.69 0.37
C VAL A 4 -6.17 16.84 1.47
N SER A 5 -5.99 15.83 2.30
CA SER A 5 -4.81 15.71 3.17
C SER A 5 -3.86 14.69 2.56
N VAL A 6 -2.70 15.14 2.08
CA VAL A 6 -1.62 14.26 1.64
C VAL A 6 -0.84 13.80 2.85
N GLN A 7 -0.61 12.50 2.93
CA GLN A 7 0.04 11.87 4.06
C GLN A 7 1.21 11.01 3.59
N ILE A 8 2.40 11.33 4.09
CA ILE A 8 3.65 10.66 3.77
C ILE A 8 4.29 10.18 5.06
N VAL A 9 4.74 8.92 5.10
CA VAL A 9 5.58 8.40 6.17
C VAL A 9 7.02 8.32 5.67
N THR A 10 7.95 8.96 6.38
CA THR A 10 9.37 8.95 6.05
C THR A 10 10.17 8.12 7.04
N TRP A 11 11.23 7.48 6.54
CA TRP A 11 12.29 6.87 7.36
C TRP A 11 13.56 6.80 6.52
N ASN A 12 14.53 7.65 6.83
CA ASN A 12 15.76 7.83 6.04
C ASN A 12 15.48 7.99 4.54
N SER A 13 14.65 8.97 4.20
CA SER A 13 14.04 9.16 2.88
C SER A 13 14.62 10.32 2.09
N GLU A 14 15.73 10.93 2.54
CA GLU A 14 16.41 12.07 1.92
C GLU A 14 16.64 11.83 0.42
N ARG A 15 16.98 10.58 0.09
CA ARG A 15 17.24 10.07 -1.26
C ARG A 15 16.08 10.19 -2.25
N TYR A 16 14.86 10.32 -1.77
CA TYR A 16 13.62 10.17 -2.54
C TYR A 16 12.67 11.36 -2.36
N ILE A 17 12.69 11.97 -1.18
CA ILE A 17 11.69 12.92 -0.75
C ILE A 17 11.64 14.19 -1.60
N PHE A 18 12.77 14.64 -2.15
CA PHE A 18 12.84 15.81 -3.04
C PHE A 18 11.87 15.66 -4.22
N ASP A 19 12.06 14.64 -5.07
CA ASP A 19 11.25 14.46 -6.28
C ASP A 19 9.78 14.18 -5.95
N CYS A 20 9.53 13.53 -4.82
CA CYS A 20 8.18 13.29 -4.32
C CYS A 20 7.45 14.60 -4.03
N LEU A 21 8.07 15.50 -3.26
CA LEU A 21 7.47 16.77 -2.86
C LEU A 21 7.38 17.77 -4.01
N GLU A 22 8.39 17.83 -4.89
CA GLU A 22 8.33 18.63 -6.12
C GLU A 22 7.15 18.22 -7.02
N SER A 23 6.92 16.91 -7.16
CA SER A 23 5.78 16.41 -7.95
C SER A 23 4.43 16.75 -7.33
N LEU A 24 4.39 16.88 -5.99
CA LEU A 24 3.19 17.28 -5.27
C LEU A 24 2.93 18.78 -5.39
N LEU A 25 3.95 19.63 -5.33
CA LEU A 25 3.81 21.07 -5.57
C LEU A 25 3.44 21.39 -7.03
N SER A 26 3.83 20.53 -7.96
CA SER A 26 3.51 20.67 -9.38
C SER A 26 2.09 20.24 -9.76
N GLN A 27 1.24 19.89 -8.77
CA GLN A 27 -0.13 19.48 -9.04
C GLN A 27 -1.01 20.65 -9.49
N THR A 28 -1.85 20.40 -10.49
CA THR A 28 -2.89 21.33 -10.96
C THR A 28 -4.01 21.51 -9.93
N PHE A 29 -4.26 20.50 -9.10
CA PHE A 29 -5.16 20.59 -7.94
C PHE A 29 -4.38 21.08 -6.72
N THR A 30 -4.67 22.29 -6.25
CA THR A 30 -3.89 22.98 -5.20
C THR A 30 -4.55 22.98 -3.82
N ASP A 31 -5.81 22.52 -3.70
CA ASP A 31 -6.55 22.52 -2.43
C ASP A 31 -6.21 21.31 -1.55
N PHE A 32 -4.92 21.21 -1.17
CA PHE A 32 -4.41 20.14 -0.32
C PHE A 32 -3.50 20.66 0.81
N SER A 33 -3.41 19.88 1.89
CA SER A 33 -2.37 20.03 2.93
C SER A 33 -1.44 18.84 2.94
N LEU A 34 -0.20 19.04 3.40
CA LEU A 34 0.80 17.99 3.55
C LEU A 34 1.04 17.66 5.04
N MET A 35 0.87 16.39 5.40
CA MET A 35 1.20 15.82 6.70
C MET A 35 2.31 14.77 6.52
N VAL A 36 3.50 15.06 7.02
CA VAL A 36 4.61 14.11 7.07
C VAL A 36 4.72 13.53 8.48
N VAL A 37 4.76 12.20 8.58
CA VAL A 37 5.08 11.50 9.82
C VAL A 37 6.45 10.85 9.67
N ASP A 38 7.45 11.39 10.35
CA ASP A 38 8.81 10.89 10.32
C ASP A 38 9.04 9.81 11.38
N ASN A 39 9.53 8.65 10.94
CA ASN A 39 9.77 7.47 11.78
C ASN A 39 11.19 7.44 12.36
N ASN A 40 11.64 8.57 12.93
CA ASN A 40 12.97 8.73 13.53
C ASN A 40 14.08 8.59 12.48
N SER A 41 14.00 9.40 11.42
CA SER A 41 15.08 9.51 10.44
C SER A 41 16.34 10.10 11.09
N THR A 42 17.49 9.60 10.64
CA THR A 42 18.83 10.03 11.10
C THR A 42 19.64 10.70 9.98
N ASP A 43 19.05 10.83 8.79
CA ASP A 43 19.59 11.57 7.66
C ASP A 43 18.92 12.96 7.56
N ASP A 44 19.18 13.70 6.49
CA ASP A 44 18.70 15.08 6.34
C ASP A 44 17.23 15.17 5.91
N THR A 45 16.47 14.06 5.92
CA THR A 45 15.06 14.02 5.47
C THR A 45 14.22 15.12 6.11
N VAL A 46 14.26 15.21 7.45
CA VAL A 46 13.37 16.11 8.20
C VAL A 46 13.80 17.56 8.02
N GLU A 47 15.09 17.81 8.07
CA GLU A 47 15.64 19.16 7.92
C GLU A 47 15.32 19.70 6.51
N PHE A 48 15.53 18.88 5.49
CA PHE A 48 15.15 19.18 4.11
C PHE A 48 13.67 19.55 3.99
N ILE A 49 12.75 18.78 4.59
CA ILE A 49 11.31 19.06 4.54
C ILE A 49 10.99 20.40 5.19
N ARG A 50 11.53 20.68 6.38
CA ARG A 50 11.26 21.92 7.12
C ARG A 50 11.74 23.16 6.39
N GLN A 51 12.93 23.06 5.77
CA GLN A 51 13.52 24.18 5.04
C GLN A 51 12.79 24.47 3.72
N ASN A 52 12.46 23.43 2.95
CA ASN A 52 11.95 23.59 1.58
C ASN A 52 10.41 23.60 1.50
N TYR A 53 9.72 23.04 2.51
CA TYR A 53 8.26 22.93 2.55
C TYR A 53 7.69 23.37 3.91
N PRO A 54 7.86 24.64 4.30
CA PRO A 54 7.49 25.14 5.63
C PRO A 54 5.97 25.08 5.93
N SER A 55 5.12 24.93 4.90
CA SER A 55 3.68 24.70 5.05
C SER A 55 3.32 23.26 5.43
N ALA A 56 4.27 22.32 5.35
CA ALA A 56 4.06 20.93 5.72
C ALA A 56 3.97 20.79 7.25
N SER A 57 2.98 20.02 7.71
CA SER A 57 2.93 19.57 9.10
C SER A 57 3.85 18.36 9.27
N VAL A 58 4.80 18.43 10.20
CA VAL A 58 5.76 17.34 10.44
C VAL A 58 5.60 16.80 11.86
N LEU A 59 5.23 15.53 11.98
CA LEU A 59 5.19 14.78 13.24
C LEU A 59 6.39 13.83 13.29
N GLN A 60 7.32 14.03 14.23
CA GLN A 60 8.47 13.14 14.40
C GLN A 60 8.24 12.13 15.53
N ASN A 61 8.41 10.85 15.22
CA ASN A 61 8.45 9.78 16.21
C ASN A 61 9.86 9.64 16.81
N PHE A 62 9.94 9.21 18.07
CA PHE A 62 11.21 8.90 18.75
C PHE A 62 11.82 7.54 18.36
N LYS A 63 11.10 6.76 17.55
CA LYS A 63 11.54 5.47 17.03
C LYS A 63 10.77 5.16 15.76
N ASN A 64 11.30 4.25 14.94
CA ASN A 64 10.56 3.74 13.80
C ASN A 64 9.34 2.92 14.26
N ALA A 65 8.14 3.49 14.08
CA ALA A 65 6.87 2.86 14.47
C ALA A 65 6.31 1.93 13.39
N GLY A 66 6.92 1.90 12.20
CA GLY A 66 6.41 1.22 11.02
C GLY A 66 5.40 2.07 10.24
N PHE A 67 4.95 1.53 9.11
CA PHE A 67 4.03 2.18 8.18
C PHE A 67 2.66 2.45 8.83
N THR A 68 2.03 1.44 9.42
CA THR A 68 0.63 1.55 9.87
C THR A 68 0.46 2.49 11.04
N LYS A 69 1.31 2.39 12.07
CA LYS A 69 1.23 3.26 13.25
C LYS A 69 1.50 4.71 12.87
N ALA A 70 2.51 4.96 12.04
CA ALA A 70 2.84 6.29 11.56
C ALA A 70 1.70 6.89 10.72
N HIS A 71 1.14 6.14 9.78
CA HIS A 71 -0.04 6.58 9.05
C HIS A 71 -1.25 6.81 9.98
N ASN A 72 -1.54 5.90 10.92
CA ASN A 72 -2.65 6.10 11.85
C ASN A 72 -2.52 7.42 12.65
N GLN A 73 -1.32 7.78 13.10
CA GLN A 73 -1.08 9.06 13.81
C GLN A 73 -1.52 10.26 12.97
N GLY A 74 -1.07 10.36 11.71
CA GLY A 74 -1.47 11.50 10.87
C GLY A 74 -2.92 11.39 10.37
N LEU A 75 -3.46 10.18 10.14
CA LEU A 75 -4.85 9.98 9.72
C LEU A 75 -5.85 10.44 10.78
N LEU A 76 -5.51 10.27 12.06
CA LEU A 76 -6.31 10.76 13.18
C LEU A 76 -6.33 12.29 13.25
N LEU A 77 -5.28 12.96 12.79
CA LEU A 77 -5.19 14.42 12.74
C LEU A 77 -5.86 15.02 11.50
N ALA A 78 -5.97 14.24 10.42
CA ALA A 78 -6.52 14.71 9.16
C ALA A 78 -8.04 14.92 9.20
N LYS A 79 -8.48 16.10 8.76
CA LYS A 79 -9.89 16.55 8.72
C LYS A 79 -10.45 16.74 7.31
N SER A 80 -9.61 16.52 6.29
CA SER A 80 -9.97 16.67 4.87
C SER A 80 -10.99 15.64 4.42
N GLU A 81 -11.73 15.98 3.36
CA GLU A 81 -12.73 15.10 2.74
C GLU A 81 -12.09 13.83 2.16
N TYR A 82 -10.93 14.01 1.53
CA TYR A 82 -10.12 12.94 0.97
C TYR A 82 -8.74 12.91 1.60
N ILE A 83 -8.17 11.71 1.68
CA ILE A 83 -6.83 11.49 2.24
C ILE A 83 -5.99 10.74 1.22
N LEU A 84 -4.92 11.37 0.74
CA LEU A 84 -3.96 10.69 -0.12
C LEU A 84 -2.87 10.07 0.77
N VAL A 85 -2.81 8.74 0.81
CA VAL A 85 -1.67 8.02 1.39
C VAL A 85 -0.70 7.71 0.27
N MET A 86 0.55 8.16 0.41
CA MET A 86 1.59 7.86 -0.57
C MET A 86 2.96 7.65 0.08
N ASN A 87 3.78 6.82 -0.57
CA ASN A 87 5.17 6.60 -0.17
C ASN A 87 6.06 7.79 -0.57
N PRO A 88 7.18 8.02 0.13
CA PRO A 88 8.11 9.12 -0.16
C PRO A 88 8.94 8.91 -1.44
N ASP A 89 8.81 7.77 -2.11
CA ASP A 89 9.50 7.39 -3.35
C ASP A 89 8.55 7.31 -4.56
N VAL A 90 7.43 8.03 -4.48
CA VAL A 90 6.45 8.21 -5.56
C VAL A 90 6.55 9.61 -6.16
N VAL A 91 6.42 9.70 -7.48
CA VAL A 91 6.41 10.95 -8.26
C VAL A 91 5.12 11.02 -9.06
N LEU A 92 4.32 12.05 -8.81
CA LEU A 92 3.01 12.26 -9.43
C LEU A 92 3.14 12.96 -10.80
N THR A 93 2.20 12.71 -11.72
CA THR A 93 1.98 13.58 -12.89
C THR A 93 1.15 14.81 -12.50
N PRO A 94 1.25 15.95 -13.20
CA PRO A 94 0.61 17.21 -12.76
C PRO A 94 -0.91 17.15 -12.55
N GLU A 95 -1.62 16.28 -13.27
CA GLU A 95 -3.07 16.12 -13.19
C GLU A 95 -3.51 15.01 -12.23
N PHE A 96 -2.59 14.32 -11.56
CA PHE A 96 -2.88 13.14 -10.74
C PHE A 96 -3.96 13.39 -9.68
N LEU A 97 -3.79 14.43 -8.85
CA LEU A 97 -4.77 14.77 -7.81
C LEU A 97 -6.11 15.22 -8.40
N ALA A 98 -6.08 16.05 -9.45
CA ALA A 98 -7.29 16.52 -10.12
C ALA A 98 -8.12 15.35 -10.66
N ASN A 99 -7.46 14.38 -11.30
CA ASN A 99 -8.09 13.19 -11.87
C ASN A 99 -8.69 12.28 -10.80
N LEU A 100 -8.00 12.05 -9.67
CA LEU A 100 -8.55 11.22 -8.60
C LEU A 100 -9.69 11.91 -7.84
N VAL A 101 -9.55 13.20 -7.49
CA VAL A 101 -10.59 13.94 -6.76
C VAL A 101 -11.84 14.10 -7.62
N GLY A 102 -11.68 14.52 -8.88
CA GLY A 102 -12.81 14.66 -9.82
C GLY A 102 -13.50 13.32 -10.08
N PHE A 103 -12.75 12.23 -10.19
CA PHE A 103 -13.34 10.90 -10.31
C PHE A 103 -14.08 10.48 -9.02
N ALA A 104 -13.49 10.72 -7.84
CA ALA A 104 -14.11 10.40 -6.56
C ALA A 104 -15.41 11.17 -6.31
N ASP A 105 -15.49 12.45 -6.70
CA ASP A 105 -16.71 13.25 -6.58
C ASP A 105 -17.89 12.65 -7.36
N ASN A 106 -17.61 11.96 -8.47
CA ASN A 106 -18.61 11.28 -9.30
C ASN A 106 -18.92 9.83 -8.86
N HIS A 107 -18.23 9.30 -7.84
CA HIS A 107 -18.36 7.91 -7.36
C HIS A 107 -18.59 7.87 -5.84
N PRO A 108 -19.80 8.21 -5.36
CA PRO A 108 -20.08 8.33 -3.92
C PRO A 108 -19.95 7.02 -3.13
N ALA A 109 -20.13 5.86 -3.79
CA ALA A 109 -19.91 4.54 -3.19
C ALA A 109 -18.43 4.13 -3.10
N GLY A 110 -17.53 4.90 -3.72
CA GLY A 110 -16.09 4.66 -3.69
C GLY A 110 -15.49 5.00 -2.33
N GLY A 111 -14.80 4.02 -1.73
CA GLY A 111 -14.03 4.18 -0.50
C GLY A 111 -12.54 4.41 -0.74
N SER A 112 -12.00 3.87 -1.84
CA SER A 112 -10.63 4.13 -2.29
C SER A 112 -10.52 4.28 -3.80
N PHE A 113 -9.56 5.09 -4.22
CA PHE A 113 -9.30 5.46 -5.60
C PHE A 113 -7.79 5.40 -5.86
N GLY A 114 -7.40 4.79 -6.97
CA GLY A 114 -6.00 4.63 -7.33
C GLY A 114 -5.75 4.87 -8.80
N GLY A 115 -4.57 5.41 -9.06
CA GLY A 115 -4.08 5.68 -10.39
C GLY A 115 -3.38 4.50 -11.06
N LYS A 116 -2.85 4.74 -12.25
CA LYS A 116 -1.86 3.88 -12.90
C LYS A 116 -0.49 4.17 -12.30
N ILE A 117 0.08 3.18 -11.61
CA ILE A 117 1.42 3.28 -11.04
C ILE A 117 2.40 2.63 -12.01
N LEU A 118 3.32 3.42 -12.53
CA LEU A 118 4.43 2.99 -13.39
C LEU A 118 5.73 2.90 -12.58
N LYS A 119 6.70 2.11 -13.05
CA LYS A 119 8.01 1.99 -12.41
C LYS A 119 8.92 3.12 -12.86
N MET A 120 9.73 3.64 -11.95
CA MET A 120 10.88 4.49 -12.26
C MET A 120 12.15 3.97 -11.57
N THR A 121 13.30 4.33 -12.12
CA THR A 121 14.60 4.18 -11.44
C THR A 121 15.31 5.53 -11.39
N THR A 122 16.40 5.59 -10.66
CA THR A 122 17.38 6.67 -10.77
C THR A 122 18.53 6.23 -11.68
N GLU A 123 18.94 7.08 -12.61
CA GLU A 123 20.16 6.88 -13.40
C GLU A 123 21.38 7.12 -12.50
N ALA A 124 21.85 6.05 -11.87
CA ALA A 124 23.22 5.81 -11.44
C ALA A 124 23.31 4.33 -11.03
N ILE A 125 24.26 3.64 -11.64
CA ILE A 125 24.70 2.28 -11.28
C ILE A 125 24.95 2.26 -9.76
N ASP A 126 24.45 1.23 -9.05
CA ASP A 126 24.64 0.96 -7.62
C ASP A 126 26.12 0.77 -7.18
N ASN A 127 27.09 1.41 -7.86
CA ASN A 127 28.53 1.23 -7.67
C ASN A 127 29.30 2.49 -7.26
N ASP A 128 28.69 3.66 -7.03
CA ASP A 128 29.45 4.80 -6.52
C ASP A 128 28.72 5.59 -5.43
N ASP A 129 29.39 5.71 -4.28
CA ASP A 129 28.99 6.39 -3.05
C ASP A 129 28.99 7.94 -3.17
N GLN A 130 28.85 8.49 -4.39
CA GLN A 130 28.95 9.93 -4.62
C GLN A 130 27.60 10.50 -5.10
N GLY A 131 26.95 11.25 -4.21
CA GLY A 131 25.62 11.85 -4.35
C GLY A 131 25.50 12.92 -5.43
N GLY A 132 25.61 12.53 -6.70
CA GLY A 132 25.20 13.36 -7.84
C GLY A 132 23.67 13.44 -7.99
N LEU A 133 23.20 14.52 -8.61
CA LEU A 133 21.79 14.74 -9.00
C LEU A 133 21.26 13.52 -9.75
N ARG A 134 20.33 12.80 -9.11
CA ARG A 134 19.79 11.54 -9.61
C ARG A 134 18.71 11.82 -10.65
N GLN A 135 19.00 11.58 -11.93
CA GLN A 135 17.96 11.72 -12.95
C GLN A 135 16.95 10.58 -12.79
N VAL A 136 15.67 10.94 -12.57
CA VAL A 136 14.57 9.97 -12.54
C VAL A 136 14.30 9.49 -13.96
N VAL A 137 14.51 8.20 -14.21
CA VAL A 137 14.14 7.55 -15.46
C VAL A 137 12.79 6.87 -15.28
N LYS A 138 11.78 7.52 -15.87
CA LYS A 138 10.40 7.01 -15.95
C LYS A 138 10.35 5.89 -16.98
N SER A 139 9.83 4.72 -16.60
CA SER A 139 9.57 3.64 -17.56
C SER A 139 8.10 3.55 -17.92
N ASN A 140 7.82 2.78 -18.97
CA ASN A 140 6.47 2.33 -19.28
C ASN A 140 6.15 0.95 -18.66
N ILE A 141 6.89 0.49 -17.65
CA ILE A 141 6.60 -0.78 -16.98
C ILE A 141 5.63 -0.51 -15.84
N ILE A 142 4.54 -1.25 -15.78
CA ILE A 142 3.52 -1.12 -14.74
C ILE A 142 4.04 -1.67 -13.42
N ASP A 143 3.89 -0.89 -12.35
CA ASP A 143 4.02 -1.36 -10.98
C ASP A 143 2.69 -1.89 -10.47
N SER A 144 1.61 -1.12 -10.63
CA SER A 144 0.26 -1.52 -10.21
C SER A 144 -0.84 -0.76 -10.95
N THR A 145 -1.92 -1.48 -11.25
CA THR A 145 -3.21 -0.90 -11.69
C THR A 145 -4.33 -1.26 -10.71
N GLY A 146 -3.96 -1.49 -9.44
CA GLY A 146 -4.83 -2.02 -8.38
C GLY A 146 -4.40 -3.40 -7.91
N LEU A 147 -5.10 -3.93 -6.92
CA LEU A 147 -4.83 -5.24 -6.32
C LEU A 147 -5.75 -6.30 -6.93
N GLN A 148 -5.21 -7.52 -7.09
CA GLN A 148 -5.96 -8.70 -7.49
C GLN A 148 -5.73 -9.84 -6.50
N ILE A 149 -6.82 -10.48 -6.10
CA ILE A 149 -6.82 -11.64 -5.20
C ILE A 149 -7.21 -12.92 -5.95
N PHE A 150 -6.49 -14.01 -5.70
CA PHE A 150 -6.77 -15.33 -6.27
C PHE A 150 -7.58 -16.21 -5.30
N LYS A 151 -8.16 -17.31 -5.78
CA LYS A 151 -8.80 -18.34 -4.93
C LYS A 151 -7.87 -18.90 -3.84
N SER A 152 -6.56 -18.88 -4.06
CA SER A 152 -5.54 -19.25 -3.07
C SER A 152 -5.25 -18.16 -2.03
N ARG A 153 -5.95 -17.01 -2.08
CA ARG A 153 -5.79 -15.83 -1.21
C ARG A 153 -4.44 -15.14 -1.34
N ARG A 154 -3.62 -15.57 -2.30
CA ARG A 154 -2.52 -14.77 -2.79
C ARG A 154 -3.08 -13.50 -3.40
N VAL A 155 -2.54 -12.36 -2.95
CA VAL A 155 -2.82 -11.05 -3.53
C VAL A 155 -1.56 -10.54 -4.21
N VAL A 156 -1.71 -9.99 -5.40
CA VAL A 156 -0.67 -9.41 -6.21
C VAL A 156 -1.12 -8.06 -6.75
N ASP A 157 -0.17 -7.21 -7.12
CA ASP A 157 -0.45 -6.04 -7.92
C ASP A 157 -0.89 -6.47 -9.33
N ARG A 158 -2.01 -5.90 -9.78
CA ARG A 158 -2.60 -6.15 -11.08
C ARG A 158 -1.70 -5.50 -12.14
N ALA A 159 -1.39 -6.28 -13.17
CA ALA A 159 -0.54 -5.89 -14.29
C ALA A 159 0.93 -5.63 -13.95
N GLU A 160 1.38 -5.95 -12.73
CA GLU A 160 2.78 -5.77 -12.32
C GLU A 160 3.75 -6.39 -13.33
N GLY A 161 4.74 -5.60 -13.77
CA GLY A 161 5.80 -6.03 -14.68
C GLY A 161 5.42 -6.04 -16.16
N GLN A 162 4.16 -5.78 -16.52
CA GLN A 162 3.76 -5.62 -17.91
C GLN A 162 4.21 -4.26 -18.44
N LYS A 163 4.54 -4.18 -19.74
CA LYS A 163 4.68 -2.88 -20.41
C LYS A 163 3.31 -2.27 -20.63
N ASP A 164 3.17 -0.99 -20.36
CA ASP A 164 2.00 -0.19 -20.70
C ASP A 164 2.04 0.16 -22.19
N LEU A 165 1.08 -0.41 -22.91
CA LEU A 165 0.83 -0.23 -24.33
C LEU A 165 -0.58 0.35 -24.55
N GLY A 166 -1.20 0.91 -23.50
CA GLY A 166 -2.59 1.40 -23.55
C GLY A 166 -3.64 0.33 -23.28
N GLN A 167 -3.27 -0.83 -22.73
CA GLN A 167 -4.20 -1.93 -22.46
C GLN A 167 -5.00 -1.76 -21.15
N TYR A 168 -4.71 -0.71 -20.38
CA TYR A 168 -5.35 -0.41 -19.10
C TYR A 168 -5.94 1.00 -19.05
N GLU A 169 -6.50 1.52 -20.17
CA GLU A 169 -7.14 2.85 -20.21
C GLU A 169 -8.60 2.88 -19.74
N ARG A 170 -9.10 1.79 -19.16
CA ARG A 170 -10.49 1.71 -18.70
C ARG A 170 -10.62 1.94 -17.20
N PHE A 171 -11.52 2.83 -16.81
CA PHE A 171 -12.00 2.95 -15.44
C PHE A 171 -12.70 1.66 -15.00
N GLU A 172 -12.27 1.07 -13.89
CA GLU A 172 -12.88 -0.15 -13.39
C GLU A 172 -12.73 -0.34 -11.88
N GLN A 173 -13.61 -1.15 -11.30
CA GLN A 173 -13.43 -1.60 -9.93
C GLN A 173 -12.36 -2.68 -9.84
N VAL A 174 -11.48 -2.57 -8.86
CA VAL A 174 -10.37 -3.50 -8.59
C VAL A 174 -10.43 -3.98 -7.14
N PHE A 175 -9.86 -5.13 -6.77
CA PHE A 175 -10.07 -5.66 -5.41
C PHE A 175 -9.65 -4.65 -4.33
N GLY A 176 -8.55 -3.93 -4.55
CA GLY A 176 -8.07 -2.83 -3.71
C GLY A 176 -7.10 -1.96 -4.48
N ILE A 177 -6.56 -0.94 -3.82
CA ILE A 177 -5.51 -0.07 -4.38
C ILE A 177 -4.23 -0.30 -3.61
N SER A 178 -3.09 -0.26 -4.31
CA SER A 178 -1.77 -0.40 -3.71
C SER A 178 -1.51 0.70 -2.68
N GLY A 179 -0.93 0.34 -1.53
CA GLY A 179 -0.55 1.31 -0.49
C GLY A 179 0.53 2.30 -0.91
N ALA A 180 1.16 2.11 -2.08
CA ALA A 180 2.17 3.03 -2.60
C ALA A 180 1.61 4.44 -2.90
N CYS A 181 0.40 4.52 -3.44
CA CYS A 181 -0.28 5.78 -3.72
C CYS A 181 -1.79 5.55 -3.89
N VAL A 182 -2.58 5.98 -2.91
CA VAL A 182 -4.02 5.73 -2.85
C VAL A 182 -4.75 6.91 -2.22
N LEU A 183 -5.83 7.35 -2.87
CA LEU A 183 -6.74 8.35 -2.35
C LEU A 183 -7.91 7.63 -1.66
N TYR A 184 -8.12 7.91 -0.39
CA TYR A 184 -9.24 7.38 0.38
C TYR A 184 -10.29 8.46 0.63
N ARG A 185 -11.57 8.08 0.61
CA ARG A 185 -12.65 8.91 1.12
C ARG A 185 -12.65 8.86 2.65
N LYS A 186 -12.60 10.02 3.31
CA LYS A 186 -12.49 10.08 4.79
C LYS A 186 -13.69 9.45 5.50
N THR A 187 -14.90 9.63 4.97
CA THR A 187 -16.11 9.01 5.54
C THR A 187 -16.04 7.48 5.49
N ALA A 188 -15.57 6.91 4.37
CA ALA A 188 -15.36 5.47 4.23
C ALA A 188 -14.26 4.95 5.18
N LEU A 189 -13.13 5.66 5.30
CA LEU A 189 -12.08 5.33 6.26
C LEU A 189 -12.59 5.32 7.71
N ASN A 190 -13.36 6.33 8.10
CA ASN A 190 -13.92 6.42 9.44
C ASN A 190 -14.89 5.28 9.72
N GLU A 191 -15.68 4.85 8.72
CA GLU A 191 -16.63 3.75 8.88
C GLU A 191 -15.93 2.40 9.07
N VAL A 192 -14.82 2.15 8.37
CA VAL A 192 -14.08 0.88 8.47
C VAL A 192 -12.99 0.87 9.55
N MET A 193 -12.85 1.96 10.30
CA MET A 193 -11.90 2.10 11.39
C MET A 193 -12.23 1.16 12.55
N ILE A 194 -11.20 0.56 13.17
CA ILE A 194 -11.37 -0.38 14.28
C ILE A 194 -10.51 0.10 15.44
N ARG A 195 -11.15 0.41 16.59
CA ARG A 195 -10.44 0.82 17.83
C ARG A 195 -9.44 1.98 17.60
N GLN A 196 -9.85 3.00 16.84
CA GLN A 196 -9.03 4.15 16.44
C GLN A 196 -7.86 3.82 15.49
N GLU A 197 -7.91 2.66 14.83
CA GLU A 197 -6.93 2.23 13.85
C GLU A 197 -7.56 2.17 12.45
N TYR A 198 -7.05 2.95 11.51
CA TYR A 198 -7.44 2.84 10.10
C TYR A 198 -6.72 1.67 9.45
N PHE A 199 -5.40 1.58 9.65
CA PHE A 199 -4.57 0.41 9.37
C PHE A 199 -4.33 -0.40 10.63
N ASP A 200 -4.16 -1.72 10.53
CA ASP A 200 -3.92 -2.54 11.73
C ASP A 200 -2.55 -2.25 12.35
N ASN A 201 -2.50 -1.76 13.59
CA ASN A 201 -1.24 -1.47 14.28
C ASN A 201 -0.36 -2.71 14.55
N ASN A 202 -0.90 -3.92 14.40
CA ASN A 202 -0.11 -5.15 14.42
C ASN A 202 0.76 -5.30 13.16
N PHE A 203 0.47 -4.57 12.08
CA PHE A 203 1.19 -4.69 10.82
C PHE A 203 2.29 -3.64 10.78
N PHE A 204 3.55 -4.01 10.98
CA PHE A 204 4.63 -3.03 10.90
C PHE A 204 4.77 -2.44 9.49
N ALA A 205 4.73 -3.30 8.46
CA ALA A 205 4.67 -2.95 7.04
C ALA A 205 4.23 -4.18 6.22
N TYR A 206 3.76 -3.94 4.99
CA TYR A 206 3.12 -4.87 4.07
C TYR A 206 1.81 -5.52 4.54
N LYS A 207 0.87 -5.67 3.58
CA LYS A 207 -0.48 -6.25 3.72
C LYS A 207 -1.50 -5.34 4.38
N GLU A 208 -1.11 -4.16 4.88
CA GLU A 208 -2.03 -3.15 5.40
C GLU A 208 -3.02 -2.63 4.36
N ASP A 209 -2.55 -2.45 3.14
CA ASP A 209 -3.34 -2.04 1.98
C ASP A 209 -4.38 -3.10 1.60
N ILE A 210 -3.97 -4.37 1.59
CA ILE A 210 -4.84 -5.52 1.32
C ILE A 210 -5.88 -5.66 2.42
N ASP A 211 -5.49 -5.56 3.70
CA ASP A 211 -6.42 -5.62 4.83
C ASP A 211 -7.46 -4.51 4.79
N LEU A 212 -7.04 -3.27 4.55
CA LEU A 212 -7.95 -2.13 4.47
C LEU A 212 -8.86 -2.23 3.23
N ALA A 213 -8.33 -2.59 2.07
CA ALA A 213 -9.12 -2.80 0.86
C ALA A 213 -10.20 -3.87 1.06
N TRP A 214 -9.85 -4.97 1.73
CA TRP A 214 -10.80 -6.04 2.04
C TRP A 214 -11.87 -5.56 3.02
N ARG A 215 -11.51 -4.79 4.06
CA ARG A 215 -12.49 -4.18 4.98
C ARG A 215 -13.43 -3.21 4.29
N LEU A 216 -12.93 -2.34 3.41
CA LEU A 216 -13.74 -1.45 2.58
C LEU A 216 -14.78 -2.26 1.80
N ARG A 217 -14.37 -3.34 1.14
CA ARG A 217 -15.31 -4.23 0.43
C ARG A 217 -16.32 -4.89 1.35
N LEU A 218 -15.89 -5.40 2.51
CA LEU A 218 -16.77 -6.01 3.49
C LEU A 218 -17.86 -5.05 3.96
N TYR A 219 -17.57 -3.76 4.01
CA TYR A 219 -18.48 -2.71 4.46
C TYR A 219 -19.27 -2.09 3.29
N GLY A 220 -19.17 -2.67 2.09
CA GLY A 220 -19.95 -2.28 0.92
C GLY A 220 -19.35 -1.15 0.08
N PHE A 221 -18.12 -0.71 0.38
CA PHE A 221 -17.43 0.30 -0.42
C PHE A 221 -16.77 -0.30 -1.67
N GLU A 222 -16.68 0.53 -2.70
CA GLU A 222 -16.02 0.24 -3.95
C GLU A 222 -14.57 0.73 -3.92
N ASN A 223 -13.69 0.02 -4.63
CA ASN A 223 -12.30 0.43 -4.84
C ASN A 223 -12.10 0.61 -6.35
N TRP A 224 -11.70 1.81 -6.77
CA TRP A 224 -11.73 2.24 -8.16
C TRP A 224 -10.34 2.52 -8.72
N TYR A 225 -10.09 2.01 -9.92
CA TYR A 225 -8.94 2.34 -10.75
C TYR A 225 -9.32 3.45 -11.74
N GLN A 226 -8.57 4.54 -11.71
CA GLN A 226 -8.68 5.70 -12.60
C GLN A 226 -7.37 5.83 -13.40
N PRO A 227 -7.31 5.34 -14.66
CA PRO A 227 -6.08 5.24 -15.44
C PRO A 227 -5.41 6.58 -15.79
N GLU A 228 -6.18 7.67 -15.85
CA GLU A 228 -5.65 9.00 -16.18
C GLU A 228 -4.85 9.61 -15.03
N ALA A 229 -5.05 9.14 -13.80
CA ALA A 229 -4.20 9.51 -12.68
C ALA A 229 -2.92 8.68 -12.73
N VAL A 230 -1.85 9.21 -13.34
CA VAL A 230 -0.58 8.48 -13.49
C VAL A 230 0.43 8.91 -12.43
N CYS A 231 1.09 7.96 -11.79
CA CYS A 231 2.26 8.23 -10.95
C CYS A 231 3.35 7.19 -11.21
N TYR A 232 4.55 7.51 -10.73
CA TYR A 232 5.73 6.66 -10.84
C TYR A 232 6.19 6.25 -9.45
N HIS A 233 6.60 5.01 -9.27
CA HIS A 233 7.10 4.47 -8.00
C HIS A 233 8.50 3.88 -8.22
N ARG A 234 9.45 4.23 -7.34
CA ARG A 234 10.84 3.77 -7.49
C ARG A 234 10.93 2.27 -7.25
N ARG A 235 11.47 1.55 -8.24
CA ARG A 235 11.71 0.11 -8.19
C ARG A 235 13.04 -0.22 -8.87
N ASN A 236 13.79 -1.19 -8.33
CA ASN A 236 14.98 -1.70 -9.02
C ASN A 236 14.56 -2.52 -10.25
N PHE A 237 14.85 -2.02 -11.46
CA PHE A 237 14.44 -2.66 -12.73
C PHE A 237 14.97 -4.09 -12.90
N ALA A 238 16.14 -4.40 -12.34
CA ALA A 238 16.80 -5.70 -12.49
C ALA A 238 15.97 -6.90 -11.96
N ALA A 239 15.03 -6.65 -11.04
CA ALA A 239 14.32 -7.70 -10.32
C ALA A 239 13.11 -8.31 -11.06
N TYR A 240 12.61 -7.74 -12.18
CA TYR A 240 11.26 -8.06 -12.67
C TYR A 240 11.10 -8.35 -14.18
N ALA A 241 12.18 -8.39 -14.96
CA ALA A 241 12.07 -8.34 -16.43
C ALA A 241 11.82 -9.67 -17.18
N ASP A 242 11.95 -10.87 -16.58
CA ASP A 242 11.75 -12.14 -17.34
C ASP A 242 11.06 -13.30 -16.59
N GLY A 243 10.57 -13.09 -15.37
CA GLY A 243 9.85 -14.15 -14.62
C GLY A 243 10.65 -15.42 -14.31
N SER A 244 11.96 -15.45 -14.58
CA SER A 244 12.79 -16.61 -14.28
C SER A 244 12.83 -16.90 -12.78
N LEU A 245 12.88 -18.19 -12.42
CA LEU A 245 12.97 -18.64 -11.02
C LEU A 245 14.19 -18.02 -10.29
N ALA A 246 15.28 -17.75 -11.02
CA ALA A 246 16.46 -17.09 -10.49
C ALA A 246 16.20 -15.62 -10.12
N LYS A 247 15.54 -14.85 -10.99
CA LYS A 247 15.19 -13.45 -10.70
C LYS A 247 14.09 -13.31 -9.66
N ILE A 248 13.12 -14.23 -9.61
CA ILE A 248 12.13 -14.29 -8.51
C ILE A 248 12.84 -14.49 -7.16
N LYS A 249 13.83 -15.38 -7.09
CA LYS A 249 14.65 -15.57 -5.89
C LYS A 249 15.48 -14.33 -5.56
N ALA A 250 16.07 -13.67 -6.57
CA ALA A 250 16.85 -12.45 -6.37
C ALA A 250 15.99 -11.28 -5.86
N SER A 251 14.84 -11.03 -6.49
CA SER A 251 13.83 -10.06 -6.07
C SER A 251 13.39 -10.29 -4.62
N ARG A 252 13.09 -11.55 -4.26
CA ARG A 252 12.73 -11.89 -2.88
C ARG A 252 13.87 -11.62 -1.90
N ARG A 253 15.12 -11.90 -2.28
CA ARG A 253 16.30 -11.65 -1.44
C ARG A 253 16.58 -10.15 -1.26
N ALA A 254 16.25 -9.32 -2.24
CA ALA A 254 16.39 -7.87 -2.17
C ALA A 254 15.45 -7.23 -1.13
N VAL A 255 14.28 -7.82 -0.87
CA VAL A 255 13.42 -7.40 0.25
C VAL A 255 14.13 -7.68 1.57
N SER A 256 14.09 -6.77 2.55
CA SER A 256 14.76 -7.03 3.83
C SER A 256 14.15 -8.23 4.57
N ARG A 257 14.98 -8.96 5.33
CA ARG A 257 14.52 -10.11 6.16
C ARG A 257 13.42 -9.71 7.13
N LEU A 258 13.51 -8.50 7.70
CA LEU A 258 12.52 -7.96 8.63
C LEU A 258 11.16 -7.76 7.95
N LEU A 259 11.14 -7.20 6.73
CA LEU A 259 9.90 -7.02 5.99
C LEU A 259 9.29 -8.35 5.54
N ARG A 260 10.11 -9.33 5.11
CA ARG A 260 9.63 -10.69 4.82
C ARG A 260 9.06 -11.39 6.05
N PHE A 261 9.66 -11.16 7.22
CA PHE A 261 9.16 -11.65 8.51
C PHE A 261 7.77 -11.09 8.81
N TYR A 262 7.56 -9.77 8.71
CA TYR A 262 6.26 -9.17 8.98
C TYR A 262 5.20 -9.56 7.93
N SER A 263 5.57 -9.56 6.63
CA SER A 263 4.65 -9.86 5.53
C SER A 263 4.02 -11.26 5.67
N PHE A 264 4.79 -12.25 6.10
CA PHE A 264 4.29 -13.61 6.34
C PHE A 264 3.18 -13.63 7.39
N LYS A 265 3.45 -13.08 8.59
CA LYS A 265 2.46 -13.02 9.68
C LYS A 265 1.27 -12.14 9.29
N ASN A 266 1.50 -10.96 8.71
CA ASN A 266 0.44 -10.03 8.33
C ASN A 266 -0.52 -10.66 7.31
N HIS A 267 -0.03 -11.51 6.39
CA HIS A 267 -0.88 -12.25 5.47
C HIS A 267 -1.90 -13.12 6.22
N HIS A 268 -1.45 -13.93 7.17
CA HIS A 268 -2.33 -14.80 7.95
C HIS A 268 -3.30 -14.00 8.83
N LEU A 269 -2.83 -12.92 9.46
CA LEU A 269 -3.70 -12.03 10.24
C LEU A 269 -4.77 -11.38 9.35
N THR A 270 -4.44 -11.00 8.12
CA THR A 270 -5.40 -10.46 7.15
C THR A 270 -6.52 -11.47 6.84
N LEU A 271 -6.17 -12.75 6.67
CA LEU A 271 -7.16 -13.81 6.44
C LEU A 271 -8.03 -14.02 7.68
N VAL A 272 -7.43 -14.11 8.86
CA VAL A 272 -8.17 -14.23 10.13
C VAL A 272 -9.14 -13.06 10.31
N LYS A 273 -8.77 -11.83 9.94
CA LYS A 273 -9.65 -10.66 10.10
C LYS A 273 -10.81 -10.65 9.12
N ASN A 274 -10.54 -10.89 7.85
CA ASN A 274 -11.44 -10.47 6.77
C ASN A 274 -12.14 -11.62 6.06
N GLU A 275 -11.59 -12.83 6.11
CA GLU A 275 -12.15 -13.94 5.34
C GLU A 275 -13.43 -14.49 5.98
N GLN A 276 -14.36 -14.96 5.17
CA GLN A 276 -15.64 -15.54 5.62
C GLN A 276 -15.58 -17.07 5.53
N TRP A 277 -16.07 -17.74 6.57
CA TRP A 277 -15.91 -19.20 6.73
C TRP A 277 -16.45 -20.00 5.53
N PHE A 278 -17.55 -19.55 4.92
CA PHE A 278 -18.14 -20.20 3.75
C PHE A 278 -17.20 -20.18 2.55
N ASN A 279 -16.47 -19.07 2.35
CA ASN A 279 -15.48 -18.98 1.27
C ASN A 279 -14.21 -19.76 1.60
N VAL A 280 -13.84 -19.91 2.87
CA VAL A 280 -12.73 -20.79 3.29
C VAL A 280 -13.07 -22.23 2.91
N PHE A 281 -14.26 -22.68 3.30
CA PHE A 281 -14.74 -24.03 3.01
C PHE A 281 -14.71 -24.33 1.50
N LEU A 282 -15.27 -23.45 0.68
CA LEU A 282 -15.32 -23.64 -0.78
C LEU A 282 -13.96 -23.67 -1.44
N ALA A 283 -12.96 -22.99 -0.88
CA ALA A 283 -11.65 -22.90 -1.48
C ALA A 283 -10.54 -23.58 -0.66
N LEU A 284 -10.95 -24.51 0.21
CA LEU A 284 -10.06 -25.32 1.03
C LEU A 284 -8.97 -26.04 0.20
N PRO A 285 -9.24 -26.62 -0.99
CA PRO A 285 -8.19 -27.25 -1.78
C PRO A 285 -7.07 -26.28 -2.19
N TRP A 286 -7.42 -25.09 -2.68
CA TRP A 286 -6.44 -24.08 -3.09
C TRP A 286 -5.69 -23.47 -1.90
N LEU A 287 -6.37 -23.29 -0.77
CA LEU A 287 -5.75 -22.81 0.46
C LEU A 287 -4.74 -23.83 1.00
N LEU A 288 -5.12 -25.10 1.12
CA LEU A 288 -4.23 -26.15 1.63
C LEU A 288 -2.98 -26.30 0.77
N VAL A 289 -3.13 -26.37 -0.56
CA VAL A 289 -1.96 -26.44 -1.48
C VAL A 289 -1.05 -25.24 -1.29
N ARG A 290 -1.62 -24.03 -1.17
CA ARG A 290 -0.85 -22.81 -0.99
C ARG A 290 -0.12 -22.79 0.35
N GLU A 291 -0.80 -23.12 1.44
CA GLU A 291 -0.23 -23.14 2.78
C GLU A 291 0.89 -24.18 2.89
N LEU A 292 0.69 -25.38 2.34
CA LEU A 292 1.74 -26.40 2.28
C LEU A 292 2.98 -25.90 1.52
N GLN A 293 2.81 -25.26 0.37
CA GLN A 293 3.92 -24.68 -0.39
C GLN A 293 4.65 -23.58 0.40
N VAL A 294 3.90 -22.71 1.07
CA VAL A 294 4.44 -21.57 1.83
C VAL A 294 5.19 -22.08 3.06
N VAL A 295 4.60 -22.99 3.83
CA VAL A 295 5.22 -23.60 5.02
C VAL A 295 6.48 -24.39 4.63
N PHE A 296 6.40 -25.24 3.61
CA PHE A 296 7.55 -26.01 3.12
C PHE A 296 8.70 -25.10 2.70
N TYR A 297 8.40 -24.06 1.89
CA TYR A 297 9.40 -23.08 1.49
C TYR A 297 10.01 -22.35 2.68
N SER A 298 9.18 -21.91 3.63
CA SER A 298 9.63 -21.20 4.82
C SER A 298 10.51 -22.05 5.73
N LEU A 299 10.19 -23.34 5.93
CA LEU A 299 11.00 -24.24 6.75
C LEU A 299 12.39 -24.49 6.17
N ILE A 300 12.51 -24.57 4.83
CA ILE A 300 13.77 -24.88 4.16
C ILE A 300 14.61 -23.62 3.89
N PHE A 301 13.99 -22.56 3.38
CA PHE A 301 14.73 -21.39 2.85
C PHE A 301 14.65 -20.15 3.74
N GLU A 302 13.69 -20.09 4.67
CA GLU A 302 13.49 -18.92 5.55
C GLU A 302 13.16 -19.34 7.00
N PRO A 303 14.02 -20.12 7.69
CA PRO A 303 13.70 -20.70 8.99
C PRO A 303 13.35 -19.67 10.08
N PHE A 304 13.76 -18.41 9.88
CA PHE A 304 13.38 -17.28 10.73
C PHE A 304 11.85 -17.01 10.77
N GLN A 305 11.09 -17.52 9.80
CA GLN A 305 9.65 -17.42 9.75
C GLN A 305 8.96 -18.19 10.89
N TRP A 306 9.65 -19.13 11.55
CA TRP A 306 9.11 -19.75 12.77
C TRP A 306 8.80 -18.72 13.86
N ARG A 307 9.67 -17.72 14.03
CA ARG A 307 9.40 -16.60 14.95
C ARG A 307 8.23 -15.73 14.48
N SER A 308 8.00 -15.65 13.17
CA SER A 308 6.87 -14.92 12.58
C SER A 308 5.55 -15.63 12.92
N LEU A 309 5.55 -16.97 12.90
CA LEU A 309 4.43 -17.80 13.33
C LEU A 309 4.16 -17.68 14.84
N MET A 310 5.20 -17.66 15.68
CA MET A 310 5.02 -17.39 17.11
C MET A 310 4.37 -16.02 17.36
N LEU A 311 4.81 -14.99 16.63
CA LEU A 311 4.22 -13.66 16.71
C LEU A 311 2.77 -13.64 16.20
N PHE A 312 2.44 -14.43 15.18
CA PHE A 312 1.06 -14.62 14.71
C PHE A 312 0.17 -15.12 15.85
N PHE A 313 0.57 -16.19 16.54
CA PHE A 313 -0.22 -16.74 17.64
C PHE A 313 -0.33 -15.78 18.83
N ALA A 314 0.75 -15.05 19.13
CA ALA A 314 0.72 -14.01 20.17
C ALA A 314 -0.27 -12.88 19.86
N GLN A 315 -0.45 -12.53 18.58
CA GLN A 315 -1.37 -11.47 18.14
C GLN A 315 -2.77 -11.98 17.75
N LEU A 316 -2.97 -13.30 17.73
CA LEU A 316 -4.22 -13.93 17.32
C LEU A 316 -5.42 -13.51 18.20
N PRO A 317 -5.34 -13.43 19.54
CA PRO A 317 -6.46 -13.02 20.37
C PRO A 317 -6.96 -11.60 20.06
N ASP A 318 -6.04 -10.64 19.90
CA ASP A 318 -6.37 -9.26 19.51
C ASP A 318 -6.99 -9.23 18.10
N THR A 319 -6.43 -10.01 17.18
CA THR A 319 -6.92 -10.13 15.81
C THR A 319 -8.32 -10.73 15.74
N LEU A 320 -8.65 -11.72 16.57
CA LEU A 320 -10.00 -12.27 16.70
C LEU A 320 -10.99 -11.25 17.27
N THR A 321 -10.54 -10.38 18.16
CA THR A 321 -11.36 -9.26 18.66
C THR A 321 -11.67 -8.28 17.53
N LYS A 322 -10.66 -7.89 16.74
CA LYS A 322 -10.87 -7.05 15.53
C LYS A 322 -11.79 -7.73 14.52
N ARG A 323 -11.64 -9.04 14.28
CA ARG A 323 -12.53 -9.83 13.43
C ARG A 323 -13.98 -9.74 13.86
N ARG A 324 -14.29 -9.87 15.17
CA ARG A 324 -15.67 -9.79 15.66
C ARG A 324 -16.31 -8.45 15.30
N ILE A 325 -15.56 -7.34 15.44
CA ILE A 325 -16.02 -6.00 15.06
C ILE A 325 -16.28 -5.93 13.56
N ILE A 326 -15.32 -6.37 12.73
CA ILE A 326 -15.43 -6.39 11.26
C ILE A 326 -16.67 -7.18 10.83
N MET A 327 -16.82 -8.39 11.35
CA MET A 327 -17.89 -9.31 10.95
C MET A 327 -19.27 -8.87 11.44
N ALA A 328 -19.35 -8.10 12.53
CA ALA A 328 -20.60 -7.52 13.03
C ALA A 328 -21.11 -6.35 12.17
N HIS A 329 -20.21 -5.61 11.50
CA HIS A 329 -20.57 -4.42 10.71
C HIS A 329 -20.48 -4.63 9.19
N LYS A 330 -20.03 -5.80 8.74
CA LYS A 330 -19.99 -6.12 7.31
C LYS A 330 -21.39 -5.92 6.68
N LYS A 331 -21.42 -5.37 5.47
CA LYS A 331 -22.64 -5.17 4.67
C LYS A 331 -22.78 -6.18 3.53
N VAL A 332 -21.70 -6.89 3.18
CA VAL A 332 -21.71 -7.84 2.06
C VAL A 332 -21.52 -9.29 2.50
N GLY A 333 -22.15 -10.20 1.75
CA GLY A 333 -22.11 -11.63 2.01
C GLY A 333 -20.88 -12.33 1.43
N PRO A 334 -20.67 -13.62 1.77
CA PRO A 334 -19.61 -14.45 1.18
C PRO A 334 -19.63 -14.50 -0.34
N GLN A 335 -20.81 -14.49 -0.95
CA GLN A 335 -20.94 -14.56 -2.41
C GLN A 335 -20.43 -13.27 -3.08
N ASP A 336 -20.77 -12.11 -2.53
CA ASP A 336 -20.34 -10.79 -3.04
C ASP A 336 -18.83 -10.60 -2.97
N ILE A 337 -18.19 -11.08 -1.90
CA ILE A 337 -16.73 -11.04 -1.77
C ILE A 337 -16.07 -12.04 -2.73
N ARG A 338 -16.66 -13.24 -2.88
CA ARG A 338 -16.07 -14.31 -3.69
C ARG A 338 -15.93 -13.94 -5.17
N LYS A 339 -16.75 -13.04 -5.71
CA LYS A 339 -16.63 -12.56 -7.10
C LYS A 339 -15.26 -11.95 -7.42
N TRP A 340 -14.52 -11.52 -6.40
CA TRP A 340 -13.17 -10.95 -6.55
C TRP A 340 -12.07 -12.01 -6.58
N PHE A 341 -12.35 -13.24 -6.12
CA PHE A 341 -11.36 -14.32 -6.06
C PHE A 341 -11.21 -14.97 -7.45
N LYS A 342 -10.21 -14.52 -8.21
CA LYS A 342 -9.93 -15.04 -9.56
C LYS A 342 -9.41 -16.49 -9.51
#